data_AF-A0A354BLE6-F1
#
_entry.id   AF-A0A354BLE6-F1
#
_cell.length_a   1.000
_cell.length_b   1.000
_cell.length_c   1.000
_cell.angle_alpha   90.00
_cell.angle_beta   90.00
_cell.angle_gamma   90.00
#
_symmetry.space_group_name_H-M   'P 1'
#
loop_
_entity.id
_entity.type
_entity.pdbx_description
1 polymer ?
#
loop_
_entity_poly.entity_id
_entity_poly.type
_entity_poly.pdbx_seq_one_letter_code
_entity_poly.pdbx_strand_id
1 'polypeptide(L)'
;MKVEYSKGNRASKELILLNRQQFEASSGRKRKVMLIFPPDWFPSEPYLSLPSLTAVLRQAGHTVIQKDINCEMWDWYFSEDFLKKVLRRVPQQLDRLRKLSKKRDLDANEMDLQLALCDVTHQRMAKLIQNADEAKRIIRSEQFYDVDKLEQSLQVFREVMSVISLVYSPARICMPPMETDLSYKVFVSSEVMDAVNDTQVNIYRDVFDHLVKPAIEQEQPDVIGISIVLQQQMFSTMTFCALIKQHFPHIHITIGGNTVTRLRDVLPQSPLFQYFDSAVVYEGETAFVQLVSAVGAKRSLAEVPNTIYKDETGVHTSPTSYAEDLATLPPPDFDGLPLEKYFVPTRILPYLATRGCYWGRCEFCDHGEGYTAGYRSKKIQDALADIQFLRDKYGATHFHFTDESYPPALFRKLTRGLIESQMGIVWTTHMRFEKSLLDEAVWQDAKESGCKYLHFGYESGVERVLQLMDKATTAEVMTKHLKLTAEAGIWNHCMGFFGFPGETKEEAWQSVQFLEAN
;
A
#
# COMPACT_ATOMS: atom_id res chain seq x y z
N MET A 1 1.97 -11.38 -26.40
CA MET A 1 0.61 -11.94 -26.38
C MET A 1 -0.21 -11.04 -25.46
N LYS A 2 -1.00 -10.10 -25.97
CA LYS A 2 -1.87 -9.28 -25.11
C LYS A 2 -3.01 -10.17 -24.66
N VAL A 3 -3.04 -10.49 -23.37
CA VAL A 3 -4.15 -11.24 -22.78
C VAL A 3 -5.29 -10.24 -22.62
N GLU A 4 -6.37 -10.41 -23.37
CA GLU A 4 -7.58 -9.63 -23.19
C GLU A 4 -8.41 -10.26 -22.05
N TYR A 5 -8.55 -9.53 -20.96
CA TYR A 5 -9.39 -9.95 -19.83
C TYR A 5 -10.80 -9.37 -19.98
N SER A 6 -11.83 -10.17 -19.70
CA SER A 6 -13.20 -9.68 -19.60
C SER A 6 -13.36 -8.82 -18.33
N LYS A 7 -13.65 -7.52 -18.49
CA LYS A 7 -13.86 -6.58 -17.36
C LYS A 7 -15.34 -6.44 -16.96
N GLY A 8 -16.18 -7.40 -17.35
CA GLY A 8 -17.64 -7.34 -17.18
C GLY A 8 -18.31 -6.28 -18.04
N ASN A 9 -19.65 -6.19 -17.95
CA ASN A 9 -20.40 -5.13 -18.62
C ASN A 9 -20.33 -3.85 -17.78
N ARG A 10 -19.82 -2.78 -18.38
CA ARG A 10 -19.73 -1.48 -17.70
C ARG A 10 -21.14 -0.93 -17.45
N ALA A 11 -21.51 -0.78 -16.19
CA ALA A 11 -22.79 -0.21 -15.80
C ALA A 11 -22.86 1.29 -16.14
N SER A 12 -24.04 1.77 -16.55
CA SER A 12 -24.25 3.20 -16.78
C SER A 12 -24.34 3.95 -15.46
N LYS A 13 -24.06 5.26 -15.48
CA LYS A 13 -24.15 6.10 -14.27
C LYS A 13 -25.58 6.13 -13.73
N GLU A 14 -26.58 6.12 -14.61
CA GLU A 14 -28.00 6.09 -14.25
C GLU A 14 -28.38 4.79 -13.53
N LEU A 15 -27.91 3.64 -14.02
CA LEU A 15 -28.17 2.34 -13.38
C LEU A 15 -27.55 2.31 -11.97
N ILE A 16 -26.33 2.83 -11.82
CA ILE A 16 -25.63 2.88 -10.54
C ILE A 16 -26.31 3.84 -9.56
N LEU A 17 -26.76 5.01 -10.05
CA LEU A 17 -27.54 5.94 -9.24
C LEU A 17 -28.91 5.35 -8.85
N LEU A 18 -29.54 4.59 -9.73
CA LEU A 18 -30.80 3.90 -9.46
C LEU A 18 -30.61 2.80 -8.41
N ASN A 19 -29.57 1.98 -8.54
CA ASN A 19 -29.21 0.99 -7.53
C ASN A 19 -28.90 1.69 -6.20
N ARG A 20 -28.11 2.78 -6.23
CA ARG A 20 -27.81 3.59 -5.05
C ARG A 20 -29.08 4.13 -4.40
N GLN A 21 -30.01 4.70 -5.16
CA GLN A 21 -31.30 5.17 -4.66
C GLN A 21 -32.14 4.02 -4.11
N GLN A 22 -32.11 2.83 -4.71
CA GLN A 22 -32.78 1.64 -4.18
C GLN A 22 -32.15 1.13 -2.87
N PHE A 23 -30.82 1.25 -2.72
CA PHE A 23 -30.10 0.94 -1.48
C PHE A 23 -30.29 2.02 -0.41
N GLU A 24 -30.40 3.30 -0.79
CA GLU A 24 -30.60 4.45 0.12
C GLU A 24 -32.07 4.63 0.55
N ALA A 25 -33.03 4.43 -0.36
CA ALA A 25 -34.47 4.53 -0.09
C ALA A 25 -34.98 3.37 0.75
N SER A 26 -34.31 2.22 0.69
CA SER A 26 -34.43 1.23 1.75
C SER A 26 -33.62 1.71 2.93
N SER A 27 -34.27 2.00 4.05
CA SER A 27 -33.65 2.38 5.32
C SER A 27 -32.75 1.27 5.88
N GLY A 28 -31.66 0.94 5.21
CA GLY A 28 -30.63 0.04 5.69
C GLY A 28 -30.08 0.60 7.00
N ARG A 29 -29.95 -0.27 8.01
CA ARG A 29 -29.34 0.10 9.29
C ARG A 29 -27.95 0.64 9.01
N LYS A 30 -27.67 1.90 9.39
CA LYS A 30 -26.31 2.46 9.33
C LYS A 30 -25.36 1.49 10.02
N ARG A 31 -24.30 1.14 9.30
CA ARG A 31 -23.30 0.17 9.75
C ARG A 31 -22.10 0.86 10.36
N LYS A 32 -21.47 0.17 11.31
CA LYS A 32 -20.14 0.49 11.77
C LYS A 32 -19.14 -0.35 10.96
N VAL A 33 -18.29 0.34 10.21
CA VAL A 33 -17.30 -0.26 9.32
C VAL A 33 -15.92 -0.03 9.92
N MET A 34 -15.12 -1.09 10.03
CA MET A 34 -13.70 -0.97 10.34
C MET A 34 -12.91 -1.25 9.07
N LEU A 35 -12.05 -0.31 8.69
CA LEU A 35 -11.17 -0.44 7.55
C LEU A 35 -9.74 -0.72 8.04
N ILE A 36 -9.10 -1.76 7.51
CA ILE A 36 -7.77 -2.21 7.90
C ILE A 36 -6.80 -2.08 6.72
N PHE A 37 -5.67 -1.41 6.96
CA PHE A 37 -4.48 -1.53 6.12
C PHE A 37 -3.54 -2.59 6.71
N PRO A 38 -3.30 -3.72 6.04
CA PRO A 38 -2.48 -4.80 6.56
C PRO A 38 -0.96 -4.46 6.52
N PRO A 39 -0.14 -5.11 7.36
CA PRO A 39 1.33 -5.00 7.41
C PRO A 39 2.10 -5.11 6.08
N ASP A 40 3.42 -4.87 6.12
CA ASP A 40 4.37 -4.97 4.98
C ASP A 40 4.33 -3.80 3.99
N TRP A 41 4.24 -2.58 4.53
CA TRP A 41 4.35 -1.33 3.79
C TRP A 41 5.32 -0.36 4.47
N PHE A 42 5.91 0.58 3.72
CA PHE A 42 6.77 1.61 4.32
C PHE A 42 5.95 2.60 5.15
N PRO A 43 6.16 2.71 6.47
CA PRO A 43 5.32 3.56 7.31
C PRO A 43 5.74 5.04 7.25
N SER A 44 6.00 5.62 6.07
CA SER A 44 6.26 7.06 5.92
C SER A 44 4.99 7.89 5.75
N GLU A 45 3.93 7.28 5.25
CA GLU A 45 2.65 7.93 4.99
C GLU A 45 1.52 6.88 5.04
N PRO A 46 0.27 7.30 5.34
CA PRO A 46 -0.89 6.43 5.21
C PRO A 46 -1.07 5.98 3.76
N TYR A 47 -1.54 4.75 3.55
CA TYR A 47 -1.98 4.34 2.22
C TYR A 47 -3.37 4.92 1.90
N LEU A 48 -3.53 5.48 0.70
CA LEU A 48 -4.68 6.33 0.34
C LEU A 48 -6.05 5.63 0.30
N SER A 49 -6.09 4.30 0.14
CA SER A 49 -7.37 3.57 0.02
C SER A 49 -8.25 3.71 1.27
N LEU A 50 -7.66 3.71 2.46
CA LEU A 50 -8.36 3.81 3.74
C LEU A 50 -9.06 5.18 3.87
N PRO A 51 -8.35 6.31 3.72
CA PRO A 51 -8.95 7.64 3.68
C PRO A 51 -10.00 7.83 2.58
N SER A 52 -9.77 7.26 1.40
CA SER A 52 -10.68 7.41 0.25
C SER A 52 -12.01 6.69 0.51
N LEU A 53 -11.96 5.45 0.99
CA LEU A 53 -13.15 4.68 1.37
C LEU A 53 -13.86 5.32 2.57
N THR A 54 -13.10 5.83 3.54
CA THR A 54 -13.66 6.51 4.72
C THR A 54 -14.52 7.71 4.33
N ALA A 55 -14.03 8.54 3.41
CA ALA A 55 -14.75 9.74 2.98
C ALA A 55 -16.12 9.39 2.38
N VAL A 56 -16.19 8.42 1.46
CA VAL A 56 -17.46 8.02 0.81
C VAL A 56 -18.40 7.27 1.74
N LEU A 57 -17.87 6.43 2.65
CA LEU A 57 -18.68 5.71 3.64
C LEU A 57 -19.30 6.66 4.68
N ARG A 58 -18.53 7.64 5.17
CA ARG A 58 -19.03 8.67 6.10
C ARG A 58 -20.04 9.59 5.41
N GLN A 59 -19.80 9.96 4.15
CA GLN A 59 -20.78 10.71 3.35
C GLN A 59 -22.10 9.92 3.17
N ALA A 60 -22.01 8.59 3.02
CA ALA A 60 -23.17 7.70 3.03
C ALA A 60 -23.78 7.47 4.43
N GLY A 61 -23.23 8.09 5.48
CA GLY A 61 -23.75 8.07 6.85
C GLY A 61 -23.36 6.85 7.68
N HIS A 62 -22.37 6.06 7.25
CA HIS A 62 -21.80 4.97 8.04
C HIS A 62 -20.82 5.50 9.09
N THR A 63 -20.70 4.80 10.22
CA THR A 63 -19.61 5.05 11.17
C THR A 63 -18.38 4.30 10.68
N VAL A 64 -17.23 4.97 10.58
CA VAL A 64 -16.01 4.38 10.03
C VAL A 64 -14.84 4.52 10.99
N ILE A 65 -14.21 3.39 11.31
CA ILE A 65 -12.96 3.28 12.07
C ILE A 65 -11.85 2.92 11.09
N GLN A 66 -10.75 3.67 11.11
CA GLN A 66 -9.56 3.37 10.31
C GLN A 66 -8.50 2.73 11.20
N LYS A 67 -7.87 1.66 10.73
CA LYS A 67 -6.76 0.96 11.41
C LYS A 67 -5.63 0.72 10.43
N ASP A 68 -4.59 1.55 10.50
CA ASP A 68 -3.34 1.28 9.80
C ASP A 68 -2.50 0.32 10.65
N ILE A 69 -2.81 -0.97 10.51
CA ILE A 69 -2.14 -2.04 11.26
C ILE A 69 -0.67 -2.13 10.85
N ASN A 70 -0.29 -1.73 9.64
CA ASN A 70 1.11 -1.63 9.25
C ASN A 70 1.88 -0.63 10.10
N CYS A 71 1.43 0.62 10.18
CA CYS A 71 2.08 1.67 10.97
C CYS A 71 2.12 1.30 12.47
N GLU A 72 1.00 0.81 13.00
CA GLU A 72 0.89 0.41 14.40
C GLU A 72 1.75 -0.82 14.74
N MET A 73 1.87 -1.78 13.82
CA MET A 73 2.74 -2.95 13.98
C MET A 73 4.21 -2.53 14.07
N TRP A 74 4.69 -1.66 13.17
CA TRP A 74 6.07 -1.18 13.23
C TRP A 74 6.34 -0.42 14.53
N ASP A 75 5.45 0.48 14.94
CA ASP A 75 5.57 1.19 16.23
C ASP A 75 5.64 0.22 17.42
N TRP A 76 4.83 -0.85 17.39
CA TRP A 76 4.82 -1.89 18.42
C TRP A 76 6.07 -2.79 18.39
N TYR A 77 6.57 -3.19 17.22
CA TYR A 77 7.75 -4.03 17.12
C TYR A 77 8.99 -3.40 17.76
N PHE A 78 9.07 -2.07 17.76
CA PHE A 78 10.12 -1.31 18.43
C PHE A 78 9.74 -0.86 19.84
N SER A 79 8.71 -1.43 20.46
CA SER A 79 8.28 -1.10 21.83
C SER A 79 8.88 -2.04 22.87
N GLU A 80 9.04 -1.52 24.09
CA GLU A 80 9.48 -2.32 25.24
C GLU A 80 8.60 -3.55 25.48
N ASP A 81 7.27 -3.42 25.35
CA ASP A 81 6.32 -4.54 25.54
C ASP A 81 6.60 -5.69 24.58
N PHE A 82 6.73 -5.39 23.28
CA PHE A 82 6.98 -6.42 22.27
C PHE A 82 8.36 -7.06 22.45
N LEU A 83 9.39 -6.26 22.70
CA LEU A 83 10.75 -6.78 22.86
C LEU A 83 10.89 -7.66 24.11
N LYS A 84 10.16 -7.35 25.19
CA LYS A 84 10.00 -8.27 26.34
C LYS A 84 9.23 -9.53 25.98
N LYS A 85 8.24 -9.47 25.09
CA LYS A 85 7.55 -10.65 24.54
C LYS A 85 8.49 -11.52 23.71
N VAL A 86 9.31 -10.93 22.85
CA VAL A 86 10.36 -11.61 22.07
C VAL A 86 11.33 -12.33 23.00
N LEU A 87 11.84 -11.66 24.03
CA LEU A 87 12.75 -12.28 25.00
C LEU A 87 12.13 -13.51 25.70
N ARG A 88 10.84 -13.45 26.04
CA ARG A 88 10.11 -14.59 26.63
C ARG A 88 9.96 -15.79 25.70
N ARG A 89 10.07 -15.59 24.37
CA ARG A 89 10.02 -16.67 23.37
C ARG A 89 11.38 -17.36 23.15
N VAL A 90 12.49 -16.74 23.54
CA VAL A 90 13.85 -17.31 23.35
C VAL A 90 13.98 -18.72 23.97
N PRO A 91 13.57 -18.98 25.23
CA PRO A 91 13.65 -20.32 25.80
C PRO A 91 12.80 -21.36 25.06
N GLN A 92 11.68 -20.94 24.47
CA GLN A 92 10.80 -21.82 23.71
C GLN A 92 11.48 -22.29 22.41
N GLN A 93 12.19 -21.39 21.71
CA GLN A 93 12.99 -21.77 20.54
C GLN A 93 14.19 -22.64 20.89
N LEU A 94 14.91 -22.32 21.97
CA LEU A 94 16.02 -23.15 22.42
C LEU A 94 15.56 -24.57 22.79
N ASP A 95 14.41 -24.71 23.45
CA ASP A 95 13.83 -26.03 23.75
C ASP A 95 13.40 -26.79 22.48
N ARG A 96 12.85 -26.08 21.47
CA ARG A 96 12.56 -26.66 20.15
C ARG A 96 13.80 -27.25 19.49
N LEU A 97 14.88 -26.48 19.42
CA LEU A 97 16.16 -26.92 18.85
C LEU A 97 16.78 -28.07 19.65
N ARG A 98 16.71 -28.02 20.99
CA ARG A 98 17.16 -29.13 21.85
C ARG A 98 16.35 -30.42 21.62
N LYS A 99 15.04 -30.31 21.38
CA LYS A 99 14.20 -31.47 21.05
C LYS A 99 14.52 -32.03 19.67
N LEU A 100 14.83 -31.17 18.70
CA LEU A 100 15.28 -31.57 17.36
C LEU A 100 16.65 -32.27 17.42
N SER A 101 17.60 -31.74 18.19
CA SER A 101 18.95 -32.30 18.33
C SER A 101 18.97 -33.71 18.95
N LYS A 102 17.91 -34.08 19.70
CA LYS A 102 17.73 -35.45 20.22
C LYS A 102 17.22 -36.43 19.16
N LYS A 103 16.63 -35.94 18.07
CA LYS A 103 16.05 -36.74 16.98
C LYS A 103 17.00 -36.86 15.79
N ARG A 104 17.74 -35.81 15.47
CA ARG A 104 18.75 -35.75 14.41
C ARG A 104 19.81 -34.71 14.76
N ASP A 105 20.96 -34.80 14.11
CA ASP A 105 21.94 -33.70 14.15
C ASP A 105 21.30 -32.42 13.59
N LEU A 106 21.64 -31.29 14.21
CA LEU A 106 21.23 -29.98 13.74
C LEU A 106 22.01 -29.65 12.46
N ASP A 107 21.34 -29.02 11.50
CA ASP A 107 22.05 -28.46 10.35
C ASP A 107 22.77 -27.16 10.72
N ALA A 108 23.60 -26.65 9.81
CA ALA A 108 24.41 -25.45 10.05
C ALA A 108 23.55 -24.23 10.45
N ASN A 109 22.40 -24.03 9.79
CA ASN A 109 21.52 -22.90 10.08
C ASN A 109 20.87 -23.03 11.47
N GLU A 110 20.49 -24.24 11.87
CA GLU A 110 19.95 -24.52 13.20
C GLU A 110 20.99 -24.35 14.31
N MET A 111 22.25 -24.71 14.05
CA MET A 111 23.36 -24.46 14.97
C MET A 111 23.63 -22.96 15.13
N ASP A 112 23.69 -22.22 14.02
CA ASP A 112 23.87 -20.76 14.04
C ASP A 112 22.71 -20.07 14.76
N LEU A 113 21.47 -20.51 14.51
CA LEU A 113 20.29 -20.04 15.23
C LEU A 113 20.39 -20.31 16.73
N GLN A 114 20.83 -21.51 17.13
CA GLN A 114 21.01 -21.85 18.54
C GLN A 114 22.02 -20.93 19.23
N LEU A 115 23.15 -20.66 18.58
CA LEU A 115 24.18 -19.75 19.09
C LEU A 115 23.63 -18.30 19.18
N ALA A 116 22.99 -17.81 18.13
CA ALA A 116 22.42 -16.47 18.10
C ALA A 116 21.35 -16.26 19.18
N LEU A 117 20.51 -17.27 19.45
CA LEU A 117 19.52 -17.23 20.52
C LEU A 117 20.15 -17.15 21.92
N CYS A 118 21.30 -17.82 22.15
CA CYS A 118 22.03 -17.73 23.42
C CYS A 118 22.57 -16.31 23.68
N ASP A 119 22.85 -15.54 22.63
CA ASP A 119 23.30 -14.14 22.74
C ASP A 119 22.17 -13.16 23.03
N VAL A 120 20.89 -13.58 22.97
CA VAL A 120 19.73 -12.74 23.31
C VAL A 120 19.51 -12.72 24.82
N THR A 121 20.42 -12.04 25.54
CA THR A 121 20.36 -11.90 27.00
C THR A 121 19.44 -10.76 27.46
N HIS A 122 19.04 -10.78 28.74
CA HIS A 122 18.29 -9.67 29.35
C HIS A 122 19.02 -8.32 29.23
N GLN A 123 20.35 -8.30 29.40
CA GLN A 123 21.15 -7.08 29.29
C GLN A 123 21.18 -6.56 27.85
N ARG A 124 21.39 -7.43 26.86
CA ARG A 124 21.36 -7.06 25.44
C ARG A 124 19.99 -6.52 25.06
N MET A 125 18.91 -7.21 25.47
CA MET A 125 17.54 -6.80 25.18
C MET A 125 17.20 -5.44 25.81
N ALA A 126 17.63 -5.19 27.06
CA ALA A 126 17.41 -3.90 27.71
C ALA A 126 18.06 -2.73 26.95
N LYS A 127 19.29 -2.93 26.45
CA LYS A 127 19.98 -1.93 25.61
C LYS A 127 19.25 -1.74 24.27
N LEU A 128 18.82 -2.83 23.65
CA LEU A 128 18.10 -2.80 22.37
C LEU A 128 16.78 -2.04 22.48
N ILE A 129 16.04 -2.21 23.58
CA ILE A 129 14.81 -1.45 23.88
C ILE A 129 15.09 0.05 23.94
N GLN A 130 16.11 0.47 24.70
CA GLN A 130 16.48 1.89 24.81
C GLN A 130 16.87 2.48 23.45
N ASN A 131 17.67 1.73 22.69
CA ASN A 131 18.09 2.14 21.35
C ASN A 131 16.90 2.26 20.39
N ALA A 132 15.95 1.32 20.44
CA ALA A 132 14.77 1.31 19.57
C ALA A 132 13.84 2.49 19.85
N ASP A 133 13.64 2.83 21.12
CA ASP A 133 12.87 4.02 21.51
C ASP A 133 13.57 5.31 21.05
N GLU A 134 14.89 5.40 21.19
CA GLU A 134 15.64 6.55 20.68
C GLU A 134 15.58 6.66 19.15
N ALA A 135 15.76 5.55 18.44
CA ALA A 135 15.68 5.51 16.97
C ALA A 135 14.31 5.98 16.47
N LYS A 136 13.21 5.57 17.11
CA LYS A 136 11.86 6.09 16.81
C LYS A 136 11.74 7.59 17.03
N ARG A 137 12.33 8.13 18.11
CA ARG A 137 12.33 9.57 18.39
C ARG A 137 13.10 10.34 17.32
N ILE A 138 14.29 9.86 16.95
CA ILE A 138 15.12 10.47 15.90
C ILE A 138 14.35 10.55 14.60
N ILE A 139 13.79 9.43 14.13
CA ILE A 139 13.12 9.34 12.83
C ILE A 139 11.84 10.19 12.74
N ARG A 140 11.22 10.51 13.87
CA ARG A 140 10.03 11.38 13.97
C ARG A 140 10.37 12.83 14.34
N SER A 141 11.64 13.23 14.27
CA SER A 141 12.10 14.57 14.65
C SER A 141 13.03 15.16 13.60
N GLU A 142 13.33 16.45 13.69
CA GLU A 142 14.32 17.11 12.82
C GLU A 142 15.70 16.43 12.79
N GLN A 143 16.03 15.59 13.79
CA GLN A 143 17.24 14.77 13.77
C GLN A 143 17.24 13.72 12.66
N PHE A 144 16.09 13.40 12.05
CA PHE A 144 15.98 12.58 10.85
C PHE A 144 16.85 13.08 9.69
N TYR A 145 17.04 14.41 9.59
CA TYR A 145 17.83 15.02 8.51
C TYR A 145 19.34 14.99 8.77
N ASP A 146 19.78 14.48 9.92
CA ASP A 146 21.18 14.18 10.22
C ASP A 146 21.50 12.75 9.77
N VAL A 147 22.34 12.63 8.74
CA VAL A 147 22.61 11.36 8.04
C VAL A 147 23.16 10.30 8.99
N ASP A 148 24.07 10.66 9.90
CA ASP A 148 24.70 9.71 10.82
C ASP A 148 23.66 9.17 11.82
N LYS A 149 22.77 10.04 12.31
CA LYS A 149 21.69 9.64 13.22
C LYS A 149 20.62 8.79 12.52
N LEU A 150 20.29 9.12 11.27
CA LEU A 150 19.38 8.33 10.47
C LEU A 150 19.95 6.93 10.21
N GLU A 151 21.21 6.84 9.77
CA GLU A 151 21.88 5.56 9.52
C GLU A 151 21.95 4.71 10.79
N GLN A 152 22.32 5.32 11.94
CA GLN A 152 22.32 4.64 13.23
C GLN A 152 20.92 4.11 13.60
N SER A 153 19.87 4.91 13.40
CA SER A 153 18.49 4.53 13.69
C SER A 153 18.01 3.37 12.81
N LEU A 154 18.33 3.40 11.51
CA LEU A 154 18.04 2.31 10.59
C LEU A 154 18.82 1.03 10.96
N GLN A 155 20.05 1.15 11.46
CA GLN A 155 20.82 0.02 11.93
C GLN A 155 20.19 -0.61 13.18
N VAL A 156 19.68 0.20 14.11
CA VAL A 156 18.92 -0.29 15.27
C VAL A 156 17.67 -1.05 14.83
N PHE A 157 16.92 -0.53 13.85
CA PHE A 157 15.75 -1.24 13.33
C PHE A 157 16.12 -2.59 12.72
N ARG A 158 17.19 -2.66 11.93
CA ARG A 158 17.73 -3.93 11.41
C ARG A 158 18.12 -4.89 12.54
N GLU A 159 18.76 -4.41 13.60
CA GLU A 159 19.11 -5.26 14.76
C GLU A 159 17.85 -5.80 15.44
N VAL A 160 16.85 -4.94 15.72
CA VAL A 160 15.57 -5.37 16.30
C VAL A 160 14.91 -6.45 15.44
N MET A 161 14.83 -6.22 14.12
CA MET A 161 14.25 -7.16 13.17
C MET A 161 15.02 -8.50 13.14
N SER A 162 16.34 -8.47 13.24
CA SER A 162 17.16 -9.68 13.34
C SER A 162 16.81 -10.50 14.58
N VAL A 163 16.65 -9.85 15.75
CA VAL A 163 16.32 -10.53 17.02
C VAL A 163 14.90 -11.09 17.01
N ILE A 164 13.95 -10.37 16.43
CA ILE A 164 12.59 -10.88 16.21
C ILE A 164 12.65 -12.14 15.33
N SER A 165 13.36 -12.08 14.20
CA SER A 165 13.48 -13.21 13.27
C SER A 165 14.03 -14.48 13.94
N LEU A 166 14.95 -14.36 14.91
CA LEU A 166 15.46 -15.52 15.66
C LEU A 166 14.35 -16.30 16.37
N VAL A 167 13.37 -15.62 16.99
CA VAL A 167 12.33 -16.30 17.77
C VAL A 167 11.16 -16.83 16.93
N TYR A 168 11.02 -16.31 15.70
CA TYR A 168 10.04 -16.76 14.70
C TYR A 168 10.65 -17.61 13.57
N SER A 169 11.94 -17.97 13.69
CA SER A 169 12.66 -18.74 12.66
C SER A 169 11.87 -19.98 12.20
N PRO A 170 11.77 -20.23 10.88
CA PRO A 170 12.55 -19.60 9.80
C PRO A 170 11.99 -18.28 9.24
N ALA A 171 10.98 -17.66 9.86
CA ALA A 171 10.52 -16.36 9.40
C ALA A 171 11.64 -15.31 9.46
N ARG A 172 11.71 -14.47 8.44
CA ARG A 172 12.62 -13.32 8.36
C ARG A 172 11.78 -12.06 8.26
N ILE A 173 11.93 -11.18 9.23
CA ILE A 173 11.31 -9.86 9.24
C ILE A 173 12.42 -8.87 8.91
N CYS A 174 12.19 -8.00 7.93
CA CYS A 174 13.17 -7.04 7.44
C CYS A 174 12.59 -5.63 7.45
N MET A 175 13.43 -4.65 7.78
CA MET A 175 13.15 -3.21 7.64
C MET A 175 14.48 -2.42 7.66
N PRO A 176 14.90 -1.76 6.56
CA PRO A 176 14.52 -1.95 5.14
C PRO A 176 15.32 -3.09 4.43
N PRO A 177 14.83 -3.66 3.30
CA PRO A 177 13.50 -3.45 2.73
C PRO A 177 12.42 -4.03 3.67
N MET A 178 11.21 -3.50 3.57
CA MET A 178 10.09 -3.90 4.43
C MET A 178 9.49 -5.19 3.86
N GLU A 179 9.92 -6.31 4.40
CA GLU A 179 9.48 -7.62 3.94
C GLU A 179 9.46 -8.58 5.11
N THR A 180 8.32 -9.27 5.26
CA THR A 180 8.20 -10.40 6.17
C THR A 180 8.08 -11.67 5.34
N ASP A 181 9.14 -12.46 5.31
CA ASP A 181 9.19 -13.76 4.68
C ASP A 181 8.89 -14.83 5.73
N LEU A 182 7.70 -15.44 5.67
CA LEU A 182 7.32 -16.52 6.57
C LEU A 182 7.90 -17.89 6.15
N SER A 183 8.77 -17.96 5.14
CA SER A 183 9.24 -19.21 4.51
C SER A 183 8.14 -20.03 3.83
N TYR A 184 7.04 -19.37 3.45
CA TYR A 184 5.96 -19.92 2.64
C TYR A 184 5.86 -19.16 1.32
N LYS A 185 5.37 -19.81 0.28
CA LYS A 185 5.15 -19.19 -1.04
C LYS A 185 3.79 -18.52 -1.08
N VAL A 186 3.81 -17.20 -1.14
CA VAL A 186 2.59 -16.36 -1.18
C VAL A 186 1.69 -16.64 -2.40
N PHE A 187 2.26 -17.14 -3.49
CA PHE A 187 1.55 -17.46 -4.73
C PHE A 187 0.94 -18.88 -4.75
N VAL A 188 1.07 -19.66 -3.68
CA VAL A 188 0.50 -21.00 -3.56
C VAL A 188 -0.57 -21.00 -2.45
N SER A 189 -1.84 -21.11 -2.81
CA SER A 189 -2.95 -20.99 -1.84
C SER A 189 -2.86 -21.98 -0.68
N SER A 190 -2.39 -23.22 -0.90
CA SER A 190 -2.20 -24.19 0.18
C SER A 190 -1.12 -23.75 1.17
N GLU A 191 0.01 -23.21 0.69
CA GLU A 191 1.08 -22.71 1.57
C GLU A 191 0.63 -21.45 2.35
N VAL A 192 -0.19 -20.58 1.74
CA VAL A 192 -0.83 -19.47 2.47
C VAL A 192 -1.74 -19.98 3.58
N MET A 193 -2.52 -21.04 3.33
CA MET A 193 -3.38 -21.65 4.34
C MET A 193 -2.57 -22.34 5.45
N ASP A 194 -1.45 -22.99 5.12
CA ASP A 194 -0.54 -23.58 6.10
C ASP A 194 0.06 -22.48 6.99
N ALA A 195 0.52 -21.37 6.40
CA ALA A 195 1.05 -20.22 7.12
C ALA A 195 0.03 -19.64 8.12
N VAL A 196 -1.26 -19.55 7.74
CA VAL A 196 -2.32 -19.08 8.64
C VAL A 196 -2.40 -19.93 9.93
N ASN A 197 -2.17 -21.24 9.81
CA ASN A 197 -2.26 -22.19 10.92
C ASN A 197 -0.95 -22.35 11.70
N ASP A 198 0.18 -21.86 11.18
CA ASP A 198 1.47 -21.97 11.85
C ASP A 198 1.58 -21.00 13.04
N THR A 199 1.51 -21.54 14.25
CA THR A 199 1.61 -20.76 15.50
C THR A 199 3.04 -20.39 15.90
N GLN A 200 4.03 -21.00 15.25
CA GLN A 200 5.45 -20.82 15.50
C GLN A 200 6.03 -19.70 14.61
N VAL A 201 5.72 -19.72 13.32
CA VAL A 201 6.36 -18.88 12.30
C VAL A 201 5.55 -17.62 12.01
N ASN A 202 4.21 -17.71 12.04
CA ASN A 202 3.34 -16.62 11.65
C ASN A 202 3.20 -15.55 12.75
N ILE A 203 4.10 -14.57 12.71
CA ILE A 203 4.11 -13.41 13.62
C ILE A 203 2.83 -12.57 13.56
N TYR A 204 2.07 -12.59 12.46
CA TYR A 204 0.83 -11.82 12.34
C TYR A 204 -0.27 -12.31 13.29
N ARG A 205 -0.15 -13.52 13.85
CA ARG A 205 -1.04 -13.97 14.93
C ARG A 205 -0.85 -13.12 16.19
N ASP A 206 0.40 -12.77 16.51
CA ASP A 206 0.70 -11.85 17.62
C ASP A 206 0.24 -10.42 17.33
N VAL A 207 0.35 -9.97 16.08
CA VAL A 207 -0.18 -8.69 15.62
C VAL A 207 -1.70 -8.65 15.73
N PHE A 208 -2.38 -9.73 15.36
CA PHE A 208 -3.83 -9.87 15.52
C PHE A 208 -4.24 -9.75 16.98
N ASP A 209 -3.60 -10.53 17.87
CA ASP A 209 -3.91 -10.54 19.30
C ASP A 209 -3.66 -9.19 19.97
N HIS A 210 -2.62 -8.46 19.53
CA HIS A 210 -2.24 -7.18 20.15
C HIS A 210 -2.98 -5.97 19.58
N LEU A 211 -3.23 -5.92 18.26
CA LEU A 211 -3.73 -4.72 17.59
C LEU A 211 -5.15 -4.90 17.03
N VAL A 212 -5.41 -6.00 16.32
CA VAL A 212 -6.66 -6.17 15.57
C VAL A 212 -7.80 -6.59 16.48
N LYS A 213 -7.60 -7.63 17.30
CA LYS A 213 -8.63 -8.18 18.18
C LYS A 213 -9.11 -7.16 19.22
N PRO A 214 -8.26 -6.44 19.97
CA PRO A 214 -8.74 -5.45 20.93
C PRO A 214 -9.51 -4.31 20.26
N ALA A 215 -9.10 -3.89 19.05
CA ALA A 215 -9.83 -2.90 18.28
C ALA A 215 -11.23 -3.39 17.89
N ILE A 216 -11.37 -4.65 17.47
CA ILE A 216 -12.68 -5.25 17.16
C ILE A 216 -13.54 -5.36 18.43
N GLU A 217 -12.96 -5.77 19.55
CA GLU A 217 -13.68 -5.89 20.84
C GLU A 217 -14.18 -4.53 21.34
N GLN A 218 -13.38 -3.47 21.17
CA GLN A 218 -13.77 -2.11 21.53
C GLN A 218 -14.82 -1.55 20.57
N GLU A 219 -14.61 -1.70 19.27
CA GLU A 219 -15.40 -0.99 18.26
C GLU A 219 -16.64 -1.75 17.82
N GLN A 220 -16.68 -3.09 17.94
CA GLN A 220 -17.80 -3.94 17.54
C GLN A 220 -18.33 -3.61 16.12
N PRO A 221 -17.47 -3.67 15.07
CA PRO A 221 -17.89 -3.36 13.70
C PRO A 221 -18.84 -4.42 13.13
N ASP A 222 -19.77 -4.01 12.28
CA ASP A 222 -20.63 -4.92 11.51
C ASP A 222 -19.90 -5.47 10.28
N VAL A 223 -19.01 -4.66 9.69
CA VAL A 223 -18.27 -4.97 8.46
C VAL A 223 -16.81 -4.60 8.64
N ILE A 224 -15.91 -5.48 8.22
CA ILE A 224 -14.47 -5.20 8.12
C ILE A 224 -14.06 -5.19 6.66
N GLY A 225 -13.46 -4.09 6.21
CA GLY A 225 -12.83 -3.96 4.89
C GLY A 225 -11.30 -4.01 5.01
N ILE A 226 -10.62 -4.89 4.29
CA ILE A 226 -9.16 -5.00 4.29
C ILE A 226 -8.59 -4.67 2.91
N SER A 227 -7.72 -3.66 2.83
CA SER A 227 -7.14 -3.19 1.56
C SER A 227 -5.76 -3.81 1.30
N ILE A 228 -5.69 -4.78 0.38
CA ILE A 228 -4.48 -5.50 -0.04
C ILE A 228 -3.90 -4.84 -1.30
N VAL A 229 -2.72 -4.25 -1.16
CA VAL A 229 -2.06 -3.47 -2.22
C VAL A 229 -0.79 -4.13 -2.73
N LEU A 230 -0.12 -4.89 -1.86
CA LEU A 230 1.06 -5.70 -2.17
C LEU A 230 0.75 -7.19 -1.99
N GLN A 231 1.44 -8.05 -2.74
CA GLN A 231 1.27 -9.49 -2.63
C GLN A 231 1.63 -10.02 -1.23
N GLN A 232 2.64 -9.45 -0.57
CA GLN A 232 3.13 -9.86 0.75
C GLN A 232 2.05 -9.72 1.84
N GLN A 233 1.15 -8.76 1.69
CA GLN A 233 0.01 -8.53 2.58
C GLN A 233 -1.00 -9.69 2.60
N MET A 234 -0.92 -10.65 1.67
CA MET A 234 -1.78 -11.82 1.67
C MET A 234 -1.61 -12.67 2.93
N PHE A 235 -0.40 -12.82 3.48
CA PHE A 235 -0.20 -13.61 4.70
C PHE A 235 -0.87 -12.98 5.91
N SER A 236 -0.61 -11.70 6.16
CA SER A 236 -1.23 -10.96 7.27
C SER A 236 -2.75 -10.88 7.11
N THR A 237 -3.23 -10.59 5.90
CA THR A 237 -4.67 -10.50 5.61
C THR A 237 -5.39 -11.82 5.81
N MET A 238 -4.90 -12.94 5.25
CA MET A 238 -5.55 -14.24 5.43
C MET A 238 -5.50 -14.68 6.89
N THR A 239 -4.42 -14.36 7.63
CA THR A 239 -4.31 -14.60 9.06
C THR A 239 -5.37 -13.84 9.84
N PHE A 240 -5.52 -12.53 9.58
CA PHE A 240 -6.54 -11.70 10.22
C PHE A 240 -7.94 -12.22 9.87
N CYS A 241 -8.25 -12.44 8.60
CA CYS A 241 -9.53 -12.98 8.15
C CYS A 241 -9.91 -14.28 8.88
N ALA A 242 -9.00 -15.26 8.93
CA ALA A 242 -9.23 -16.53 9.61
C ALA A 242 -9.51 -16.36 11.11
N LEU A 243 -8.70 -15.54 11.80
CA LEU A 243 -8.84 -15.30 13.24
C LEU A 243 -10.09 -14.47 13.56
N ILE A 244 -10.45 -13.50 12.72
CA ILE A 244 -11.70 -12.75 12.84
C ILE A 244 -12.88 -13.70 12.70
N LYS A 245 -12.91 -14.58 11.70
CA LYS A 245 -14.00 -15.57 11.56
C LYS A 245 -14.09 -16.51 12.76
N GLN A 246 -12.95 -16.89 13.33
CA GLN A 246 -12.91 -17.76 14.52
C GLN A 246 -13.49 -17.06 15.77
N HIS A 247 -13.14 -15.79 16.00
CA HIS A 247 -13.52 -15.07 17.23
C HIS A 247 -14.81 -14.26 17.10
N PHE A 248 -15.12 -13.78 15.90
CA PHE A 248 -16.21 -12.86 15.59
C PHE A 248 -16.96 -13.29 14.31
N PRO A 249 -17.58 -14.48 14.26
CA PRO A 249 -18.18 -15.05 13.05
C PRO A 249 -19.38 -14.28 12.48
N HIS A 250 -19.86 -13.26 13.20
CA HIS A 250 -20.98 -12.40 12.79
C HIS A 250 -20.55 -11.20 11.95
N ILE A 251 -19.26 -10.87 11.91
CA ILE A 251 -18.72 -9.73 11.17
C ILE A 251 -18.56 -10.13 9.71
N HIS A 252 -19.09 -9.31 8.80
CA HIS A 252 -18.90 -9.50 7.36
C HIS A 252 -17.51 -9.01 6.94
N ILE A 253 -16.68 -9.88 6.37
CA ILE A 253 -15.31 -9.55 5.96
C ILE A 253 -15.25 -9.35 4.45
N THR A 254 -14.81 -8.17 4.02
CA THR A 254 -14.53 -7.85 2.63
C THR A 254 -13.06 -7.56 2.43
N ILE A 255 -12.44 -8.19 1.44
CA ILE A 255 -11.09 -7.80 0.98
C ILE A 255 -11.18 -6.95 -0.29
N GLY A 256 -10.19 -6.11 -0.56
CA GLY A 256 -10.11 -5.34 -1.79
C GLY A 256 -8.71 -4.84 -2.07
N GLY A 257 -8.56 -3.99 -3.07
CA GLY A 257 -7.27 -3.39 -3.44
C GLY A 257 -6.64 -4.00 -4.69
N ASN A 258 -5.46 -3.50 -5.06
CA ASN A 258 -4.84 -3.80 -6.36
C ASN A 258 -4.50 -5.29 -6.49
N THR A 259 -3.97 -5.93 -5.45
CA THR A 259 -3.66 -7.36 -5.46
C THR A 259 -4.91 -8.21 -5.69
N VAL A 260 -6.02 -7.88 -5.02
CA VAL A 260 -7.31 -8.57 -5.20
C VAL A 260 -7.81 -8.42 -6.64
N THR A 261 -7.67 -7.23 -7.22
CA THR A 261 -8.05 -6.95 -8.62
C THR A 261 -7.24 -7.77 -9.63
N ARG A 262 -5.95 -7.99 -9.36
CA ARG A 262 -5.08 -8.83 -10.19
C ARG A 262 -5.41 -10.32 -10.08
N LEU A 263 -6.00 -10.74 -8.96
CA LEU A 263 -6.41 -12.12 -8.71
C LEU A 263 -7.87 -12.40 -9.09
N ARG A 264 -8.63 -11.41 -9.60
CA ARG A 264 -10.08 -11.50 -9.82
C ARG A 264 -10.55 -12.74 -10.60
N ASP A 265 -9.75 -13.25 -11.53
CA ASP A 265 -10.14 -14.36 -12.41
C ASP A 265 -9.96 -15.73 -11.74
N VAL A 266 -9.01 -15.82 -10.79
CA VAL A 266 -8.64 -17.04 -10.07
C VAL A 266 -9.18 -17.09 -8.64
N LEU A 267 -9.45 -15.92 -8.05
CA LEU A 267 -9.93 -15.78 -6.67
C LEU A 267 -11.26 -16.51 -6.41
N PRO A 268 -12.26 -16.49 -7.33
CA PRO A 268 -13.52 -17.20 -7.11
C PRO A 268 -13.36 -18.71 -6.93
N GLN A 269 -12.33 -19.31 -7.53
CA GLN A 269 -12.05 -20.74 -7.39
C GLN A 269 -10.98 -21.04 -6.33
N SER A 270 -10.43 -20.01 -5.69
CA SER A 270 -9.39 -20.17 -4.68
C SER A 270 -9.96 -20.70 -3.36
N PRO A 271 -9.29 -21.65 -2.68
CA PRO A 271 -9.70 -22.09 -1.35
C PRO A 271 -9.57 -20.98 -0.30
N LEU A 272 -8.87 -19.88 -0.59
CA LEU A 272 -8.73 -18.73 0.31
C LEU A 272 -10.07 -18.04 0.59
N PHE A 273 -11.07 -18.17 -0.29
CA PHE A 273 -12.41 -17.59 -0.10
C PHE A 273 -13.13 -18.10 1.16
N GLN A 274 -12.64 -19.18 1.79
CA GLN A 274 -13.18 -19.62 3.08
C GLN A 274 -12.95 -18.58 4.21
N TYR A 275 -11.91 -17.75 4.11
CA TYR A 275 -11.53 -16.82 5.18
C TYR A 275 -12.28 -15.49 5.15
N PHE A 276 -12.95 -15.13 4.06
CA PHE A 276 -13.70 -13.86 3.92
C PHE A 276 -15.06 -14.12 3.25
N ASP A 277 -15.88 -13.08 3.09
CA ASP A 277 -17.28 -13.22 2.65
C ASP A 277 -17.52 -12.57 1.28
N SER A 278 -16.74 -11.55 0.96
CA SER A 278 -16.73 -10.90 -0.35
C SER A 278 -15.39 -10.26 -0.68
N ALA A 279 -15.20 -9.91 -1.94
CA ALA A 279 -14.06 -9.15 -2.42
C ALA A 279 -14.52 -8.03 -3.36
N VAL A 280 -13.90 -6.86 -3.29
CA VAL A 280 -14.09 -5.75 -4.23
C VAL A 280 -12.88 -5.66 -5.14
N VAL A 281 -13.12 -5.65 -6.45
CA VAL A 281 -12.11 -5.55 -7.51
C VAL A 281 -12.20 -4.21 -8.22
N TYR A 282 -11.12 -3.75 -8.84
CA TYR A 282 -11.02 -2.42 -9.48
C TYR A 282 -11.23 -1.28 -8.47
N GLU A 283 -11.99 -0.25 -8.86
CA GLU A 283 -12.35 0.89 -7.99
C GLU A 283 -13.46 0.47 -7.02
N GLY A 284 -13.32 0.90 -5.76
CA GLY A 284 -14.09 0.34 -4.65
C GLY A 284 -15.01 1.33 -3.95
N GLU A 285 -14.91 2.63 -4.23
CA GLU A 285 -15.60 3.69 -3.51
C GLU A 285 -17.12 3.52 -3.56
N THR A 286 -17.70 3.40 -4.75
CA THR A 286 -19.15 3.16 -4.91
C THR A 286 -19.53 1.72 -4.58
N ALA A 287 -18.73 0.76 -5.04
CA ALA A 287 -19.02 -0.67 -4.85
C ALA A 287 -19.09 -1.04 -3.36
N PHE A 288 -18.13 -0.58 -2.57
CA PHE A 288 -18.06 -0.91 -1.15
C PHE A 288 -19.16 -0.20 -0.33
N VAL A 289 -19.55 1.03 -0.69
CA VAL A 289 -20.73 1.69 -0.09
C VAL A 289 -22.01 0.89 -0.34
N GLN A 290 -22.22 0.42 -1.57
CA GLN A 290 -23.38 -0.41 -1.91
C GLN A 290 -23.33 -1.78 -1.20
N LEU A 291 -22.14 -2.39 -1.10
CA LEU A 291 -21.92 -3.64 -0.39
C LEU A 291 -22.27 -3.52 1.10
N VAL A 292 -21.74 -2.50 1.79
CA VAL A 292 -22.02 -2.25 3.21
C VAL A 292 -23.53 -2.01 3.43
N SER A 293 -24.18 -1.30 2.51
CA SER A 293 -25.62 -1.06 2.55
C SER A 293 -26.43 -2.34 2.34
N ALA A 294 -26.01 -3.21 1.42
CA ALA A 294 -26.65 -4.50 1.15
C ALA A 294 -26.50 -5.46 2.34
N VAL A 295 -25.33 -5.55 2.97
CA VAL A 295 -25.10 -6.28 4.24
C VAL A 295 -25.96 -5.67 5.36
N GLY A 296 -26.06 -4.34 5.41
CA GLY A 296 -27.08 -3.54 6.11
C GLY A 296 -28.47 -4.13 6.08
N ALA A 297 -28.99 -4.27 4.88
CA ALA A 297 -30.36 -4.64 4.58
C ALA A 297 -30.58 -6.16 4.44
N LYS A 298 -29.54 -6.98 4.61
CA LYS A 298 -29.55 -8.43 4.30
C LYS A 298 -30.03 -8.71 2.86
N ARG A 299 -29.56 -7.91 1.92
CA ARG A 299 -29.84 -8.05 0.48
C ARG A 299 -28.75 -8.83 -0.22
N SER A 300 -29.08 -9.34 -1.40
CA SER A 300 -28.11 -9.97 -2.30
C SER A 300 -27.02 -8.99 -2.72
N LEU A 301 -25.80 -9.50 -2.86
CA LEU A 301 -24.65 -8.76 -3.40
C LEU A 301 -24.54 -8.85 -4.93
N ALA A 302 -25.45 -9.58 -5.59
CA ALA A 302 -25.43 -9.81 -7.04
C ALA A 302 -25.48 -8.53 -7.89
N GLU A 303 -26.14 -7.48 -7.38
CA GLU A 303 -26.31 -6.19 -8.07
C GLU A 303 -25.23 -5.17 -7.71
N VAL A 304 -24.34 -5.52 -6.78
CA VAL A 304 -23.22 -4.65 -6.41
C VAL A 304 -22.16 -4.77 -7.51
N PRO A 305 -21.74 -3.67 -8.15
CA PRO A 305 -20.72 -3.71 -9.18
C PRO A 305 -19.37 -4.11 -8.57
N ASN A 306 -18.42 -4.52 -9.42
CA ASN A 306 -17.03 -4.70 -9.00
C ASN A 306 -16.85 -5.70 -7.83
N THR A 307 -17.79 -6.64 -7.64
CA THR A 307 -17.85 -7.48 -6.43
C THR A 307 -17.77 -8.96 -6.78
N ILE A 308 -16.97 -9.69 -6.01
CA ILE A 308 -17.02 -11.15 -5.91
C ILE A 308 -17.63 -11.47 -4.55
N TYR A 309 -18.61 -12.36 -4.48
CA TYR A 309 -19.34 -12.64 -3.24
C TYR A 309 -19.65 -14.13 -3.09
N LYS A 310 -19.89 -14.56 -1.85
CA LYS A 310 -20.32 -15.91 -1.54
C LYS A 310 -21.77 -15.92 -1.09
N ASP A 311 -22.55 -16.86 -1.62
CA ASP A 311 -23.89 -17.19 -1.14
C ASP A 311 -24.06 -18.71 -0.93
N GLU A 312 -25.29 -19.18 -0.70
CA GLU A 312 -25.60 -20.59 -0.47
C GLU A 312 -25.26 -21.51 -1.66
N THR A 313 -25.19 -20.95 -2.87
CA THR A 313 -24.93 -21.70 -4.11
C THR A 313 -23.46 -21.71 -4.52
N GLY A 314 -22.63 -20.86 -3.91
CA GLY A 314 -21.19 -20.83 -4.17
C GLY A 314 -20.60 -19.43 -4.15
N VAL A 315 -19.46 -19.29 -4.82
CA VAL A 315 -18.79 -18.00 -5.03
C VAL A 315 -19.12 -17.49 -6.42
N HIS A 316 -19.52 -16.23 -6.52
CA HIS A 316 -19.98 -15.59 -7.74
C HIS A 316 -19.23 -14.28 -7.98
N THR A 317 -19.07 -13.94 -9.26
CA THR A 317 -18.57 -12.63 -9.69
C THR A 317 -19.72 -11.82 -10.25
N SER A 318 -19.90 -10.59 -9.78
CA SER A 318 -20.87 -9.65 -10.32
C SER A 318 -20.60 -9.43 -11.81
N PRO A 319 -21.63 -9.50 -12.68
CA PRO A 319 -21.46 -9.29 -14.12
C PRO A 319 -21.25 -7.81 -14.47
N THR A 320 -21.42 -6.91 -13.50
CA THR A 320 -21.34 -5.46 -13.70
C THR A 320 -20.06 -4.88 -13.13
N SER A 321 -19.48 -3.95 -13.87
CA SER A 321 -18.35 -3.15 -13.40
C SER A 321 -18.66 -1.66 -13.41
N TYR A 322 -18.01 -0.93 -12.50
CA TYR A 322 -18.15 0.52 -12.38
C TYR A 322 -16.79 1.19 -12.33
N ALA A 323 -16.73 2.41 -12.85
CA ALA A 323 -15.57 3.28 -12.81
C ALA A 323 -16.02 4.60 -12.18
N GLU A 324 -15.32 5.07 -11.16
CA GLU A 324 -15.76 6.22 -10.38
C GLU A 324 -15.78 7.51 -11.20
N ASP A 325 -16.74 8.38 -10.89
CA ASP A 325 -16.73 9.74 -11.37
C ASP A 325 -15.93 10.62 -10.41
N LEU A 326 -14.70 10.97 -10.81
CA LEU A 326 -13.77 11.72 -9.97
C LEU A 326 -14.31 13.08 -9.53
N ALA A 327 -15.23 13.68 -10.28
CA ALA A 327 -15.85 14.94 -9.92
C ALA A 327 -16.83 14.81 -8.73
N THR A 328 -17.23 13.58 -8.40
CA THR A 328 -18.17 13.30 -7.30
C THR A 328 -17.50 12.76 -6.05
N LEU A 329 -16.22 12.39 -6.14
CA LEU A 329 -15.48 11.83 -5.01
C LEU A 329 -15.05 12.96 -4.05
N PRO A 330 -15.40 12.86 -2.75
CA PRO A 330 -14.94 13.81 -1.74
C PRO A 330 -13.41 13.75 -1.55
N PRO A 331 -12.79 14.78 -0.94
CA PRO A 331 -11.40 14.68 -0.50
C PRO A 331 -11.24 13.50 0.48
N PRO A 332 -10.08 12.81 0.47
CA PRO A 332 -9.82 11.70 1.40
C PRO A 332 -9.91 12.14 2.87
N ASP A 333 -10.42 11.27 3.72
CA ASP A 333 -10.64 11.56 5.15
C ASP A 333 -9.64 10.78 6.01
N PHE A 334 -8.65 11.49 6.58
CA PHE A 334 -7.60 10.91 7.41
C PHE A 334 -7.97 10.84 8.91
N ASP A 335 -9.19 11.23 9.31
CA ASP A 335 -9.56 11.25 10.73
C ASP A 335 -9.62 9.81 11.28
N GLY A 336 -8.91 9.61 12.40
CA GLY A 336 -8.78 8.32 13.09
C GLY A 336 -7.47 7.60 12.80
N LEU A 337 -6.69 8.03 11.79
CA LEU A 337 -5.36 7.48 11.55
C LEU A 337 -4.31 8.05 12.51
N PRO A 338 -3.28 7.27 12.91
CA PRO A 338 -2.25 7.72 13.83
C PRO A 338 -1.18 8.53 13.09
N LEU A 339 -1.56 9.70 12.55
CA LEU A 339 -0.70 10.48 11.64
C LEU A 339 0.65 10.92 12.24
N GLU A 340 0.79 10.95 13.56
CA GLU A 340 2.06 11.26 14.25
C GLU A 340 2.98 10.04 14.46
N LYS A 341 2.50 8.83 14.14
CA LYS A 341 3.25 7.58 14.30
C LYS A 341 4.01 7.16 13.04
N TYR A 342 3.78 7.80 11.89
CA TYR A 342 4.57 7.53 10.70
C TYR A 342 6.05 7.87 10.93
N PHE A 343 6.94 7.16 10.26
CA PHE A 343 8.39 7.12 10.47
C PHE A 343 9.07 8.21 9.64
N VAL A 344 8.58 9.43 9.80
CA VAL A 344 9.07 10.65 9.17
C VAL A 344 8.84 11.82 10.13
N PRO A 345 9.66 12.89 10.07
CA PRO A 345 9.52 14.03 10.97
C PRO A 345 8.34 14.95 10.62
N THR A 346 7.97 14.98 9.34
CA THR A 346 6.85 15.78 8.86
C THR A 346 5.81 14.89 8.23
N ARG A 347 4.54 15.10 8.61
CA ARG A 347 3.38 14.43 8.03
C ARG A 347 3.33 14.62 6.52
N ILE A 348 3.26 13.50 5.80
CA ILE A 348 3.02 13.45 4.36
C ILE A 348 1.61 12.91 4.13
N LEU A 349 0.79 13.62 3.36
CA LEU A 349 -0.52 13.13 2.94
C LEU A 349 -0.49 12.71 1.47
N PRO A 350 -0.92 11.49 1.14
CA PRO A 350 -1.13 11.10 -0.24
C PRO A 350 -2.37 11.80 -0.81
N TYR A 351 -2.32 12.13 -2.09
CA TYR A 351 -3.48 12.63 -2.82
C TYR A 351 -3.42 12.11 -4.26
N LEU A 352 -4.58 11.87 -4.87
CA LEU A 352 -4.67 11.28 -6.19
C LEU A 352 -5.62 12.09 -7.07
N ALA A 353 -5.06 12.78 -8.06
CA ALA A 353 -5.81 13.66 -8.95
C ALA A 353 -6.40 12.92 -10.17
N THR A 354 -5.81 11.77 -10.53
CA THR A 354 -6.12 11.01 -11.73
C THR A 354 -6.32 9.53 -11.44
N ARG A 355 -7.01 8.83 -12.36
CA ARG A 355 -7.11 7.35 -12.34
C ARG A 355 -6.66 6.80 -13.68
N GLY A 356 -5.88 5.73 -13.63
CA GLY A 356 -5.21 5.17 -14.80
C GLY A 356 -4.06 6.07 -15.29
N CYS A 357 -3.38 5.61 -16.34
CA CYS A 357 -2.27 6.34 -16.95
C CYS A 357 -2.70 6.88 -18.33
N TYR A 358 -2.41 8.16 -18.60
CA TYR A 358 -2.73 8.78 -19.90
C TYR A 358 -1.93 8.17 -21.06
N TRP A 359 -0.76 7.56 -20.77
CA TRP A 359 0.01 6.83 -21.76
C TRP A 359 -0.57 5.45 -22.02
N GLY A 360 -0.68 4.60 -20.99
CA GLY A 360 -1.40 3.34 -21.03
C GLY A 360 -0.91 2.28 -22.04
N ARG A 361 0.22 2.48 -22.73
CA ARG A 361 0.71 1.55 -23.77
C ARG A 361 2.00 0.80 -23.44
N CYS A 362 2.65 1.09 -22.31
CA CYS A 362 3.90 0.42 -21.95
C CYS A 362 3.71 -1.10 -21.87
N GLU A 363 4.49 -1.86 -22.64
CA GLU A 363 4.27 -3.31 -22.80
C GLU A 363 4.55 -4.14 -21.52
N PHE A 364 5.32 -3.59 -20.58
CA PHE A 364 5.59 -4.23 -19.27
C PHE A 364 4.55 -3.88 -18.20
N CYS A 365 3.68 -2.89 -18.45
CA CYS A 365 2.91 -2.22 -17.42
C CYS A 365 1.52 -2.85 -17.26
N ASP A 366 1.18 -3.26 -16.04
CA ASP A 366 -0.12 -3.85 -15.72
C ASP A 366 -1.12 -2.84 -15.12
N HIS A 367 -0.73 -1.59 -14.87
CA HIS A 367 -1.57 -0.60 -14.18
C HIS A 367 -2.96 -0.43 -14.82
N GLY A 368 -3.06 -0.52 -16.14
CA GLY A 368 -4.34 -0.47 -16.88
C GLY A 368 -5.33 -1.59 -16.50
N GLU A 369 -4.84 -2.71 -15.97
CA GLU A 369 -5.67 -3.80 -15.47
C GLU A 369 -6.32 -3.50 -14.11
N GLY A 370 -5.87 -2.44 -13.43
CA GLY A 370 -6.46 -1.98 -12.16
C GLY A 370 -7.77 -1.21 -12.35
N TYR A 371 -8.06 -0.79 -13.58
CA TYR A 371 -9.18 0.09 -13.89
C TYR A 371 -10.10 -0.53 -14.94
N THR A 372 -11.40 -0.26 -14.78
CA THR A 372 -12.46 -0.64 -15.73
C THR A 372 -12.65 0.40 -16.83
N ALA A 373 -12.11 1.60 -16.63
CA ALA A 373 -12.06 2.68 -17.61
C ALA A 373 -10.62 3.16 -17.83
N GLY A 374 -10.38 3.83 -18.95
CA GLY A 374 -9.10 4.48 -19.23
C GLY A 374 -8.82 5.69 -18.33
N TYR A 375 -7.83 6.47 -18.74
CA TYR A 375 -7.38 7.67 -18.03
C TYR A 375 -8.52 8.66 -17.75
N ARG A 376 -8.60 9.13 -16.51
CA ARG A 376 -9.52 10.18 -16.04
C ARG A 376 -8.78 11.12 -15.09
N SER A 377 -9.22 12.38 -15.04
CA SER A 377 -8.64 13.42 -14.20
C SER A 377 -9.72 14.22 -13.50
N LYS A 378 -9.47 14.62 -12.25
CA LYS A 378 -10.17 15.75 -11.62
C LYS A 378 -9.90 17.03 -12.40
N LYS A 379 -10.85 17.98 -12.33
CA LYS A 379 -10.56 19.35 -12.80
C LYS A 379 -9.54 19.97 -11.84
N ILE A 380 -8.68 20.83 -12.38
CA ILE A 380 -7.63 21.43 -11.55
C ILE A 380 -8.18 22.21 -10.35
N GLN A 381 -9.29 22.91 -10.52
CA GLN A 381 -9.88 23.69 -9.42
C GLN A 381 -10.39 22.80 -8.29
N ASP A 382 -10.96 21.65 -8.62
CA ASP A 382 -11.40 20.66 -7.63
C ASP A 382 -10.18 20.08 -6.90
N ALA A 383 -9.09 19.80 -7.62
CA ALA A 383 -7.85 19.30 -7.01
C ALA A 383 -7.18 20.32 -6.08
N LEU A 384 -7.11 21.59 -6.48
CA LEU A 384 -6.59 22.66 -5.63
C LEU A 384 -7.45 22.85 -4.37
N ALA A 385 -8.78 22.78 -4.51
CA ALA A 385 -9.70 22.86 -3.38
C ALA A 385 -9.53 21.69 -2.40
N ASP A 386 -9.35 20.47 -2.90
CA ASP A 386 -9.08 19.29 -2.07
C ASP A 386 -7.74 19.42 -1.34
N ILE A 387 -6.66 19.80 -2.03
CA ILE A 387 -5.33 20.01 -1.42
C ILE A 387 -5.40 21.08 -0.35
N GLN A 388 -6.08 22.20 -0.63
CA GLN A 388 -6.30 23.30 0.30
C GLN A 388 -7.07 22.82 1.55
N PHE A 389 -8.15 22.07 1.36
CA PHE A 389 -8.91 21.48 2.46
C PHE A 389 -8.06 20.53 3.32
N LEU A 390 -7.27 19.64 2.69
CA LEU A 390 -6.41 18.70 3.39
C LEU A 390 -5.30 19.41 4.17
N ARG A 391 -4.68 20.44 3.58
CA ARG A 391 -3.66 21.28 4.20
C ARG A 391 -4.22 21.91 5.48
N ASP A 392 -5.36 22.57 5.38
CA ASP A 392 -5.93 23.34 6.50
C ASP A 392 -6.52 22.43 7.58
N LYS A 393 -7.21 21.33 7.20
CA LYS A 393 -7.82 20.39 8.16
C LYS A 393 -6.77 19.61 8.96
N TYR A 394 -5.71 19.14 8.29
CA TYR A 394 -4.73 18.25 8.90
C TYR A 394 -3.40 18.92 9.23
N GLY A 395 -3.26 20.22 8.96
CA GLY A 395 -1.99 20.94 9.08
C GLY A 395 -0.89 20.34 8.20
N ALA A 396 -1.24 19.67 7.10
CA ALA A 396 -0.30 18.96 6.26
C ALA A 396 0.46 19.94 5.37
N THR A 397 1.78 19.95 5.49
CA THR A 397 2.66 20.78 4.65
C THR A 397 3.35 19.98 3.55
N HIS A 398 3.30 18.64 3.60
CA HIS A 398 3.91 17.76 2.62
C HIS A 398 2.86 16.86 1.97
N PHE A 399 2.92 16.74 0.64
CA PHE A 399 2.02 15.94 -0.16
C PHE A 399 2.77 15.00 -1.10
N HIS A 400 2.27 13.78 -1.20
CA HIS A 400 2.66 12.86 -2.26
C HIS A 400 1.49 12.72 -3.24
N PHE A 401 1.66 13.21 -4.46
CA PHE A 401 0.68 12.96 -5.52
C PHE A 401 0.93 11.57 -6.10
N THR A 402 0.10 10.61 -5.68
CA THR A 402 0.29 9.17 -5.94
C THR A 402 -0.25 8.74 -7.30
N ASP A 403 -0.36 9.68 -8.24
CA ASP A 403 -0.80 9.45 -9.61
C ASP A 403 0.17 8.52 -10.36
N GLU A 404 -0.37 7.61 -11.19
CA GLU A 404 0.43 6.65 -11.97
C GLU A 404 1.48 7.34 -12.84
N SER A 405 1.10 8.48 -13.41
CA SER A 405 1.99 9.40 -14.10
C SER A 405 1.27 10.72 -14.29
N TYR A 406 1.83 11.80 -13.75
CA TYR A 406 1.21 13.11 -13.83
C TYR A 406 1.25 13.63 -15.28
N PRO A 407 0.10 13.97 -15.90
CA PRO A 407 0.09 14.41 -17.30
C PRO A 407 0.63 15.83 -17.48
N PRO A 408 1.33 16.14 -18.59
CA PRO A 408 1.95 17.45 -18.82
C PRO A 408 1.01 18.66 -18.72
N ALA A 409 -0.25 18.52 -19.14
CA ALA A 409 -1.23 19.60 -19.09
C ALA A 409 -1.74 19.84 -17.67
N LEU A 410 -1.88 18.78 -16.87
CA LEU A 410 -2.28 18.89 -15.48
C LEU A 410 -1.12 19.41 -14.64
N PHE A 411 0.11 18.94 -14.89
CA PHE A 411 1.33 19.39 -14.21
C PHE A 411 1.46 20.92 -14.24
N ARG A 412 1.43 21.52 -15.43
CA ARG A 412 1.50 22.99 -15.58
C ARG A 412 0.38 23.74 -14.86
N LYS A 413 -0.83 23.20 -14.88
CA LYS A 413 -1.98 23.84 -14.22
C LYS A 413 -1.87 23.73 -12.70
N LEU A 414 -1.33 22.61 -12.20
CA LEU A 414 -1.07 22.39 -10.80
C LEU A 414 0.02 23.33 -10.30
N THR A 415 1.19 23.36 -10.94
CA THR A 415 2.32 24.20 -10.49
C THR A 415 1.90 25.67 -10.39
N ARG A 416 1.26 26.20 -11.44
CA ARG A 416 0.76 27.59 -11.44
C ARG A 416 -0.34 27.82 -10.42
N GLY A 417 -1.31 26.91 -10.33
CA GLY A 417 -2.40 27.02 -9.37
C GLY A 417 -1.91 27.04 -7.92
N LEU A 418 -0.90 26.23 -7.59
CA LEU A 418 -0.28 26.21 -6.26
C LEU A 418 0.48 27.51 -5.94
N ILE A 419 1.13 28.13 -6.92
CA ILE A 419 1.81 29.43 -6.76
C ILE A 419 0.76 30.54 -6.56
N GLU A 420 -0.21 30.64 -7.47
CA GLU A 420 -1.25 31.67 -7.47
C GLU A 420 -2.08 31.65 -6.19
N SER A 421 -2.37 30.46 -5.65
CA SER A 421 -3.08 30.31 -4.38
C SER A 421 -2.18 30.41 -3.14
N GLN A 422 -0.88 30.65 -3.32
CA GLN A 422 0.14 30.65 -2.26
C GLN A 422 0.01 29.42 -1.36
N MET A 423 -0.08 28.23 -1.98
CA MET A 423 -0.44 26.99 -1.27
C MET A 423 0.56 26.63 -0.17
N GLY A 424 1.84 27.00 -0.32
CA GLY A 424 2.85 26.86 0.73
C GLY A 424 3.12 25.41 1.15
N ILE A 425 3.00 24.46 0.22
CA ILE A 425 3.24 23.03 0.46
C ILE A 425 4.54 22.58 -0.20
N VAL A 426 5.05 21.45 0.26
CA VAL A 426 6.10 20.65 -0.39
C VAL A 426 5.46 19.43 -1.03
N TRP A 427 5.86 19.07 -2.24
CA TRP A 427 5.26 17.91 -2.90
C TRP A 427 6.19 17.14 -3.85
N THR A 428 5.73 15.94 -4.20
CA THR A 428 6.35 15.02 -5.17
C THR A 428 5.27 14.26 -5.95
N THR A 429 5.64 13.69 -7.11
CA THR A 429 4.77 12.85 -7.93
C THR A 429 5.61 11.94 -8.85
N HIS A 430 4.96 10.94 -9.43
CA HIS A 430 5.49 10.16 -10.55
C HIS A 430 5.23 10.87 -11.89
N MET A 431 6.21 10.86 -12.79
CA MET A 431 6.11 11.44 -14.12
C MET A 431 6.85 10.62 -15.17
N ARG A 432 6.45 10.84 -16.42
CA ARG A 432 7.20 10.39 -17.60
C ARG A 432 8.07 11.53 -18.11
N PHE A 433 9.14 11.16 -18.80
CA PHE A 433 9.88 12.10 -19.63
C PHE A 433 9.03 12.50 -20.83
N GLU A 434 8.77 13.80 -20.95
CA GLU A 434 7.76 14.35 -21.86
C GLU A 434 8.34 15.50 -22.67
N LYS A 435 8.42 15.35 -24.00
CA LYS A 435 8.98 16.39 -24.89
C LYS A 435 8.28 17.73 -24.69
N SER A 436 6.99 17.72 -24.36
CA SER A 436 6.24 18.94 -24.11
C SER A 436 6.76 19.73 -22.90
N LEU A 437 7.41 19.11 -21.91
CA LEU A 437 7.89 19.75 -20.68
C LEU A 437 9.36 20.23 -20.76
N LEU A 438 9.93 20.38 -21.95
CA LEU A 438 11.31 20.85 -22.16
C LEU A 438 11.47 22.38 -22.11
N ASP A 439 10.63 23.04 -21.33
CA ASP A 439 10.64 24.49 -21.13
C ASP A 439 11.12 24.80 -19.72
N GLU A 440 12.18 25.60 -19.60
CA GLU A 440 12.79 25.98 -18.33
C GLU A 440 11.76 26.63 -17.38
N ALA A 441 10.85 27.46 -17.91
CA ALA A 441 9.84 28.14 -17.11
C ALA A 441 8.91 27.16 -16.38
N VAL A 442 8.64 25.99 -16.97
CA VAL A 442 7.80 24.95 -16.33
C VAL A 442 8.47 24.37 -15.09
N TRP A 443 9.79 24.24 -15.09
CA TRP A 443 10.55 23.71 -13.95
C TRP A 443 10.78 24.75 -12.87
N GLN A 444 10.89 26.03 -13.24
CA GLN A 444 10.85 27.14 -12.28
C GLN A 444 9.48 27.22 -11.59
N ASP A 445 8.37 27.13 -12.35
CA ASP A 445 7.01 27.02 -11.78
C ASP A 445 6.93 25.81 -10.83
N ALA A 446 7.47 24.66 -11.21
CA ALA A 446 7.49 23.47 -10.36
C ALA A 446 8.25 23.72 -9.04
N LYS A 447 9.44 24.31 -9.11
CA LYS A 447 10.26 24.64 -7.94
C LYS A 447 9.55 25.62 -7.01
N GLU A 448 9.02 26.71 -7.56
CA GLU A 448 8.32 27.76 -6.80
C GLU A 448 7.03 27.22 -6.15
N SER A 449 6.32 26.32 -6.82
CA SER A 449 5.15 25.64 -6.27
C SER A 449 5.46 24.65 -5.13
N GLY A 450 6.74 24.40 -4.84
CA GLY A 450 7.19 23.51 -3.77
C GLY A 450 7.56 22.08 -4.18
N CYS A 451 7.68 21.79 -5.47
CA CYS A 451 8.16 20.49 -5.95
C CYS A 451 9.62 20.27 -5.48
N LYS A 452 9.87 19.20 -4.72
CA LYS A 452 11.22 18.88 -4.22
C LYS A 452 11.91 17.79 -5.00
N TYR A 453 11.17 16.76 -5.38
CA TYR A 453 11.71 15.62 -6.11
C TYR A 453 10.65 14.96 -6.98
N LEU A 454 11.08 14.29 -8.05
CA LEU A 454 10.20 13.63 -9.01
C LEU A 454 10.70 12.22 -9.31
N HIS A 455 9.76 11.28 -9.33
CA HIS A 455 10.00 9.92 -9.80
C HIS A 455 9.79 9.85 -11.29
N PHE A 456 10.86 9.71 -12.05
CA PHE A 456 10.81 9.54 -13.48
C PHE A 456 10.87 8.06 -13.84
N GLY A 457 9.86 7.59 -14.57
CA GLY A 457 9.99 6.32 -15.28
C GLY A 457 11.07 6.48 -16.34
N TYR A 458 12.27 5.96 -16.07
CA TYR A 458 13.44 5.95 -16.96
C TYR A 458 13.46 4.68 -17.81
N GLU A 459 13.31 3.52 -17.19
CA GLU A 459 13.40 2.17 -17.78
C GLU A 459 14.75 1.85 -18.43
N SER A 460 15.15 2.59 -19.47
CA SER A 460 16.33 2.33 -20.28
C SER A 460 16.84 3.61 -20.93
N GLY A 461 18.17 3.70 -21.13
CA GLY A 461 18.84 4.80 -21.83
C GLY A 461 18.96 4.57 -23.34
N VAL A 462 18.51 3.40 -23.82
CA VAL A 462 18.67 2.97 -25.21
C VAL A 462 17.34 3.10 -25.95
N GLU A 463 17.31 3.94 -26.99
CA GLU A 463 16.08 4.23 -27.73
C GLU A 463 15.42 2.99 -28.35
N ARG A 464 16.22 2.04 -28.82
CA ARG A 464 15.69 0.77 -29.34
C ARG A 464 14.92 -0.01 -28.27
N VAL A 465 15.45 -0.09 -27.05
CA VAL A 465 14.80 -0.78 -25.93
C VAL A 465 13.53 -0.03 -25.50
N LEU A 466 13.58 1.31 -25.43
CA LEU A 466 12.41 2.15 -25.16
C LEU A 466 11.28 1.95 -26.20
N GLN A 467 11.64 1.76 -27.48
CA GLN A 467 10.69 1.43 -28.54
C GLN A 467 10.07 0.03 -28.34
N LEU A 468 10.86 -0.97 -27.94
CA LEU A 468 10.34 -2.30 -27.62
C LEU A 468 9.33 -2.27 -26.46
N MET A 469 9.53 -1.35 -25.51
CA MET A 469 8.60 -1.12 -24.40
C MET A 469 7.35 -0.30 -24.77
N ASP A 470 7.24 0.21 -26.01
CA ASP A 470 6.28 1.25 -26.44
C ASP A 470 6.25 2.45 -25.47
N LYS A 471 7.45 2.99 -25.20
CA LYS A 471 7.63 4.19 -24.39
C LYS A 471 7.99 5.35 -25.31
N ALA A 472 7.09 6.30 -25.49
CA ALA A 472 7.35 7.49 -26.31
C ALA A 472 8.23 8.54 -25.61
N THR A 473 9.51 8.23 -25.46
CA THR A 473 10.57 9.17 -25.07
C THR A 473 11.86 8.85 -25.82
N THR A 474 12.86 9.73 -25.73
CA THR A 474 14.18 9.57 -26.34
C THR A 474 15.28 9.89 -25.34
N ALA A 475 16.50 9.40 -25.58
CA ALA A 475 17.65 9.69 -24.71
C ALA A 475 17.92 11.20 -24.59
N GLU A 476 17.74 11.93 -25.69
CA GLU A 476 17.85 13.40 -25.73
C GLU A 476 16.80 14.08 -24.83
N VAL A 477 15.54 13.65 -24.88
CA VAL A 477 14.47 14.21 -24.03
C VAL A 477 14.78 13.95 -22.56
N MET A 478 15.21 12.73 -22.22
CA MET A 478 15.58 12.37 -20.84
C MET A 478 16.75 13.22 -20.33
N THR A 479 17.83 13.33 -21.11
CA THR A 479 19.01 14.16 -20.79
C THR A 479 18.61 15.60 -20.49
N LYS A 480 17.78 16.20 -21.35
CA LYS A 480 17.31 17.58 -21.17
C LYS A 480 16.41 17.74 -19.95
N HIS A 481 15.51 16.79 -19.70
CA HIS A 481 14.67 16.79 -18.49
C HIS A 481 15.53 16.79 -17.24
N LEU A 482 16.43 15.81 -17.11
CA LEU A 482 17.29 15.63 -15.95
C LEU A 482 18.12 16.89 -15.65
N LYS A 483 18.65 17.50 -16.72
CA LYS A 483 19.38 18.77 -16.61
C LYS A 483 18.49 19.91 -16.11
N LEU A 484 17.34 20.14 -16.76
CA LEU A 484 16.44 21.26 -16.43
C LEU A 484 15.88 21.16 -15.00
N THR A 485 15.50 19.95 -14.57
CA THR A 485 15.02 19.72 -13.20
C THR A 485 16.11 19.93 -12.17
N ALA A 486 17.33 19.42 -12.44
CA ALA A 486 18.47 19.61 -11.55
C ALA A 486 18.88 21.09 -11.44
N GLU A 487 18.89 21.83 -12.55
CA GLU A 487 19.16 23.27 -12.60
C GLU A 487 18.10 24.08 -11.83
N ALA A 488 16.83 23.64 -11.85
CA ALA A 488 15.78 24.20 -11.00
C ALA A 488 15.88 23.78 -9.51
N GLY A 489 16.82 22.88 -9.17
CA GLY A 489 17.00 22.36 -7.82
C GLY A 489 15.91 21.39 -7.39
N ILE A 490 15.36 20.62 -8.34
CA ILE A 490 14.42 19.51 -8.13
C ILE A 490 15.20 18.20 -8.29
N TRP A 491 15.06 17.29 -7.32
CA TRP A 491 15.78 16.02 -7.35
C TRP A 491 15.14 15.03 -8.33
N ASN A 492 15.99 14.32 -9.06
CA ASN A 492 15.59 13.29 -10.03
C ASN A 492 15.73 11.90 -9.42
N HIS A 493 14.63 11.15 -9.35
CA HIS A 493 14.66 9.72 -9.06
C HIS A 493 14.35 8.94 -10.34
N CYS A 494 15.37 8.34 -10.97
CA CYS A 494 15.22 7.56 -12.19
C CYS A 494 14.91 6.09 -11.86
N MET A 495 13.70 5.64 -12.19
CA MET A 495 13.30 4.24 -12.03
C MET A 495 13.57 3.48 -13.31
N GLY A 496 14.31 2.38 -13.26
CA GLY A 496 14.53 1.51 -14.41
C GLY A 496 14.86 0.08 -14.03
N PHE A 497 14.90 -0.80 -15.02
CA PHE A 497 15.15 -2.23 -14.84
C PHE A 497 15.85 -2.81 -16.07
N PHE A 498 16.51 -3.95 -15.88
CA PHE A 498 17.21 -4.67 -16.95
C PHE A 498 16.51 -6.00 -17.26
N GLY A 499 16.79 -6.55 -18.43
CA GLY A 499 16.27 -7.84 -18.88
C GLY A 499 14.92 -7.77 -19.57
N PHE A 500 14.59 -6.62 -20.18
CA PHE A 500 13.38 -6.54 -21.00
C PHE A 500 13.51 -7.50 -22.21
N PRO A 501 12.45 -8.23 -22.62
CA PRO A 501 12.53 -9.14 -23.75
C PRO A 501 13.09 -8.47 -25.02
N GLY A 502 14.23 -8.95 -25.48
CA GLY A 502 14.94 -8.41 -26.66
C GLY A 502 16.01 -7.35 -26.36
N GLU A 503 16.22 -6.97 -25.09
CA GLU A 503 17.36 -6.18 -24.63
C GLU A 503 18.64 -7.04 -24.58
N THR A 504 19.75 -6.53 -25.10
CA THR A 504 21.06 -7.19 -24.95
C THR A 504 21.79 -6.74 -23.69
N LYS A 505 22.76 -7.53 -23.23
CA LYS A 505 23.59 -7.17 -22.08
C LYS A 505 24.34 -5.85 -22.31
N GLU A 506 24.79 -5.61 -23.53
CA GLU A 506 25.49 -4.38 -23.91
C GLU A 506 24.58 -3.15 -23.79
N GLU A 507 23.31 -3.27 -24.16
CA GLU A 507 22.34 -2.17 -24.03
C GLU A 507 21.91 -1.91 -22.58
N ALA A 508 21.83 -2.95 -21.76
CA ALA A 508 21.67 -2.79 -20.33
C ALA A 508 22.83 -1.97 -19.75
N TRP A 509 24.08 -2.25 -20.16
CA TRP A 509 25.24 -1.44 -19.77
C TRP A 509 25.21 -0.02 -20.33
N GLN A 510 24.75 0.18 -21.56
CA GLN A 510 24.54 1.53 -22.10
C GLN A 510 23.53 2.34 -21.28
N SER A 511 22.51 1.68 -20.73
CA SER A 511 21.55 2.33 -19.83
C SER A 511 22.18 2.72 -18.48
N VAL A 512 23.18 1.97 -17.99
CA VAL A 512 23.98 2.40 -16.82
C VAL A 512 24.85 3.60 -17.19
N GLN A 513 25.58 3.53 -18.31
CA GLN A 513 26.45 4.60 -18.79
C GLN A 513 25.68 5.91 -19.04
N PHE A 514 24.44 5.82 -19.53
CA PHE A 514 23.56 6.97 -19.67
C PHE A 514 23.32 7.67 -18.33
N LEU A 515 23.05 6.92 -17.26
CA LEU A 515 22.85 7.48 -15.92
C LEU A 515 24.15 7.99 -15.29
N GLU A 516 25.31 7.38 -15.57
CA GLU A 516 26.59 7.88 -15.08
C GLU A 516 27.00 9.20 -15.73
N ALA A 517 26.56 9.44 -16.97
CA ALA A 517 26.90 10.61 -17.76
C ALA A 517 25.99 11.84 -17.49
N ASN A 518 24.84 11.64 -16.86
CA ASN A 518 23.82 12.66 -16.60
C ASN A 518 23.57 12.82 -15.10
#